data_AF-V9I991-F1
#
_entry.id   AF-V9I991-F1
#
_cell.length_a   1.000
_cell.length_b   1.000
_cell.length_c   1.000
_cell.angle_alpha   90.00
_cell.angle_beta   90.00
_cell.angle_gamma   90.00
#
_symmetry.space_group_name_H-M   'P 1'
#
loop_
_entity.id
_entity.type
_entity.pdbx_description
1 polymer ?
#
loop_
_entity_poly.entity_id
_entity_poly.type
_entity_poly.pdbx_seq_one_letter_code
_entity_poly.pdbx_strand_id
1 'polypeptide(L)'
;MQVQETEGADGSPWNNSSGCDEERRPTQKEGKKSNILPLWGNERTMNLNPLILTNIQSSHYFKVNLYELKTYHEVIDEIYYKVSHLEPWEKGSRKTAGQTGMCGGVRGVGAGGIVSTAYCLLYKLFTLRLTRKQLNGLINHPDSPYIRALGFMYIR
;
A
#
# COMPACT_ATOMS: atom_id res chain seq x y z
N MET A 1 67.85 35.96 -33.06
CA MET A 1 67.33 34.58 -33.10
C MET A 1 66.24 34.47 -32.04
N GLN A 2 65.06 34.02 -32.48
CA GLN A 2 63.87 33.46 -31.80
C GLN A 2 64.24 32.47 -30.65
N VAL A 3 63.49 32.13 -29.57
CA VAL A 3 62.07 31.70 -29.28
C VAL A 3 61.89 31.73 -27.70
N GLN A 4 60.81 32.26 -27.06
CA GLN A 4 59.60 31.62 -26.43
C GLN A 4 59.87 30.38 -25.50
N GLU A 5 59.25 30.08 -24.33
CA GLU A 5 57.87 30.21 -23.77
C GLU A 5 57.82 29.93 -22.20
N THR A 6 56.93 30.65 -21.46
CA THR A 6 55.89 30.32 -20.39
C THR A 6 56.08 29.22 -19.30
N GLU A 7 55.37 29.12 -18.15
CA GLU A 7 54.60 29.91 -17.15
C GLU A 7 54.26 28.93 -15.98
N GLY A 8 53.92 29.42 -14.76
CA GLY A 8 53.10 28.67 -13.78
C GLY A 8 53.42 28.86 -12.29
N ALA A 9 52.77 29.81 -11.62
CA ALA A 9 52.79 29.99 -10.17
C ALA A 9 51.45 29.59 -9.53
N ASP A 10 51.49 28.73 -8.50
CA ASP A 10 50.37 28.17 -7.74
C ASP A 10 49.79 29.21 -6.77
N GLY A 11 48.55 29.64 -7.03
CA GLY A 11 47.71 30.41 -6.12
C GLY A 11 46.44 29.62 -5.81
N SER A 12 46.27 29.22 -4.55
CA SER A 12 45.11 28.44 -4.10
C SER A 12 43.79 29.21 -4.27
N PRO A 13 42.69 28.61 -4.78
CA PRO A 13 41.55 29.38 -5.28
C PRO A 13 40.40 29.67 -4.31
N TRP A 14 40.48 29.25 -3.03
CA TRP A 14 39.29 29.20 -2.17
C TRP A 14 39.36 30.17 -0.99
N ASN A 15 39.38 31.46 -1.29
CA ASN A 15 39.02 32.49 -0.32
C ASN A 15 38.23 33.62 -1.01
N ASN A 16 36.90 33.56 -0.92
CA ASN A 16 36.07 34.76 -0.78
C ASN A 16 34.63 34.40 -0.39
N SER A 17 34.20 34.98 0.72
CA SER A 17 32.82 35.08 1.16
C SER A 17 31.94 35.74 0.10
N SER A 18 30.85 35.08 -0.26
CA SER A 18 29.68 35.69 -0.90
C SER A 18 28.44 35.09 -0.27
N GLY A 19 27.66 35.93 0.42
CA GLY A 19 26.36 35.55 0.96
C GLY A 19 25.41 35.14 -0.17
N CYS A 20 24.74 34.01 0.04
CA CYS A 20 23.59 33.59 -0.74
C CYS A 20 22.45 33.31 0.25
N ASP A 21 21.94 34.41 0.81
CA ASP A 21 20.53 34.44 1.18
C ASP A 21 19.69 34.36 -0.11
N GLU A 22 18.58 33.63 0.01
CA GLU A 22 17.43 33.67 -0.89
C GLU A 22 17.46 32.82 -2.16
N GLU A 23 17.16 31.53 -2.02
CA GLU A 23 16.10 30.95 -2.86
C GLU A 23 15.26 29.94 -2.08
N ARG A 24 14.38 30.47 -1.22
CA ARG A 24 13.25 29.73 -0.66
C ARG A 24 12.38 29.32 -1.85
N ARG A 25 12.58 28.10 -2.35
CA ARG A 25 11.67 27.45 -3.32
C ARG A 25 10.23 27.76 -2.90
N PRO A 26 9.42 28.46 -3.71
CA PRO A 26 8.03 28.67 -3.36
C PRO A 26 7.41 27.28 -3.25
N THR A 27 6.93 26.94 -2.05
CA THR A 27 6.06 25.79 -1.85
C THR A 27 4.88 26.00 -2.79
N GLN A 28 4.88 25.29 -3.92
CA GLN A 28 3.73 25.24 -4.80
C GLN A 28 2.55 24.86 -3.92
N LYS A 29 1.58 25.78 -3.80
CA LYS A 29 0.30 25.46 -3.19
C LYS A 29 -0.32 24.41 -4.11
N GLU A 30 -0.08 23.14 -3.79
CA GLU A 30 -0.77 22.03 -4.44
C GLU A 30 -2.26 22.35 -4.34
N GLY A 31 -2.89 22.65 -5.49
CA GLY A 31 -4.32 22.88 -5.56
C GLY A 31 -5.03 21.75 -4.83
N LYS A 32 -6.06 22.06 -4.04
CA LYS A 32 -6.78 21.12 -3.17
C LYS A 32 -7.09 19.83 -3.94
N LYS A 33 -6.22 18.82 -3.82
CA LYS A 33 -6.42 17.51 -4.44
C LYS A 33 -7.70 16.95 -3.84
N SER A 34 -8.60 16.46 -4.68
CA SER A 34 -9.84 15.84 -4.20
C SER A 34 -9.51 14.77 -3.15
N ASN A 35 -10.24 14.80 -2.04
CA ASN A 35 -10.09 13.84 -0.94
C ASN A 35 -10.62 12.44 -1.33
N ILE A 36 -11.33 12.34 -2.45
CA ILE A 36 -11.84 11.10 -3.01
C ILE A 36 -10.74 10.48 -3.88
N LEU A 37 -10.50 9.18 -3.69
CA LEU A 37 -9.58 8.43 -4.52
C LEU A 37 -10.29 7.99 -5.81
N PRO A 38 -9.69 8.19 -6.99
CA PRO A 38 -10.23 7.64 -8.23
C PRO A 38 -10.18 6.11 -8.16
N LEU A 39 -11.26 5.44 -8.56
CA LEU A 39 -11.33 3.99 -8.60
C LEU A 39 -11.03 3.52 -10.02
N TRP A 40 -10.10 2.57 -10.15
CA TRP A 40 -9.77 1.96 -11.43
C TRP A 40 -10.28 0.51 -11.48
N GLY A 41 -10.91 0.13 -12.59
CA GLY A 41 -11.50 -1.20 -12.76
C GLY A 41 -12.91 -1.30 -12.16
N ASN A 42 -13.23 -2.42 -11.52
CA ASN A 42 -14.61 -2.73 -11.11
C ASN A 42 -14.94 -2.18 -9.70
N GLU A 43 -15.97 -1.33 -9.64
CA GLU A 43 -16.44 -0.66 -8.43
C GLU A 43 -16.98 -1.58 -7.33
N ARG A 44 -17.32 -2.83 -7.65
CA ARG A 44 -17.91 -3.79 -6.71
C ARG A 44 -16.90 -4.82 -6.22
N THR A 45 -15.94 -5.19 -7.06
CA THR A 45 -15.03 -6.31 -6.79
C THR A 45 -13.63 -5.88 -6.37
N MET A 46 -13.28 -4.59 -6.46
CA MET A 46 -11.91 -4.10 -6.22
C MET A 46 -10.86 -4.85 -7.08
N ASN A 47 -11.28 -5.38 -8.23
CA ASN A 47 -10.48 -6.24 -9.11
C ASN A 47 -9.93 -7.51 -8.44
N LEU A 48 -10.57 -7.98 -7.36
CA LEU A 48 -10.24 -9.25 -6.72
C LEU A 48 -10.67 -10.44 -7.60
N ASN A 49 -9.96 -11.58 -7.44
CA ASN A 49 -10.38 -12.83 -8.04
C ASN A 49 -11.80 -13.18 -7.54
N PRO A 50 -12.75 -13.54 -8.43
CA PRO A 50 -14.11 -13.91 -8.05
C PRO A 50 -14.17 -14.95 -6.93
N LEU A 51 -13.29 -15.95 -6.93
CA LEU A 51 -13.25 -16.99 -5.88
C LEU A 51 -12.88 -16.40 -4.51
N ILE A 52 -11.91 -15.49 -4.47
CA ILE A 52 -11.55 -14.79 -3.23
C ILE A 52 -12.72 -13.93 -2.78
N LEU A 53 -13.30 -13.15 -3.68
CA LEU A 53 -14.41 -12.26 -3.36
C LEU A 53 -15.61 -13.03 -2.78
N THR A 54 -16.00 -14.14 -3.41
CA THR A 54 -17.08 -15.00 -2.91
C THR A 54 -16.76 -15.53 -1.51
N ASN A 55 -15.53 -15.95 -1.25
CA ASN A 55 -15.12 -16.43 0.08
C ASN A 55 -15.05 -15.31 1.13
N ILE A 56 -14.64 -14.09 0.76
CA ILE A 56 -14.71 -12.92 1.66
C ILE A 56 -16.17 -12.65 2.02
N GLN A 57 -17.04 -12.55 1.02
CA GLN A 57 -18.45 -12.22 1.22
C GLN A 57 -19.21 -13.32 1.96
N SER A 58 -18.79 -14.58 1.89
CA SER A 58 -19.38 -15.70 2.65
C SER A 58 -18.78 -15.86 4.04
N SER A 59 -17.57 -15.35 4.29
CA SER A 59 -16.84 -15.50 5.54
C SER A 59 -17.61 -14.94 6.74
N HIS A 60 -17.66 -15.73 7.82
CA HIS A 60 -18.23 -15.31 9.09
C HIS A 60 -17.50 -14.08 9.65
N TYR A 61 -16.17 -14.06 9.55
CA TYR A 61 -15.34 -12.95 10.01
C TYR A 61 -15.73 -11.63 9.33
N PHE A 62 -16.01 -11.65 8.03
CA PHE A 62 -16.43 -10.45 7.31
C PHE A 62 -17.86 -10.01 7.66
N LYS A 63 -18.81 -10.95 7.77
CA LYS A 63 -20.23 -10.64 8.00
C LYS A 63 -20.56 -10.25 9.43
N VAL A 64 -19.83 -10.77 10.41
CA VAL A 64 -20.16 -10.59 11.83
C VAL A 64 -19.11 -9.67 12.46
N ASN A 65 -17.86 -10.13 12.57
CA ASN A 65 -16.81 -9.38 13.27
C ASN A 65 -16.52 -8.03 12.61
N LEU A 66 -16.28 -8.03 11.29
CA LEU A 66 -15.93 -6.80 10.58
C LEU A 66 -17.15 -5.91 10.31
N TYR A 67 -18.38 -6.38 10.50
CA TYR A 67 -19.58 -5.55 10.29
C TYR A 67 -19.69 -4.46 11.35
N GLU A 68 -19.29 -4.76 12.59
CA GLU A 68 -19.32 -3.84 13.72
C GLU A 68 -18.32 -2.69 13.58
N LEU A 69 -17.16 -2.95 12.95
CA LEU A 69 -16.12 -1.94 12.72
C LEU A 69 -16.57 -0.96 11.64
N LYS A 70 -16.83 0.30 12.01
CA LYS A 70 -17.35 1.33 11.09
C LYS A 70 -16.34 2.43 10.82
N THR A 71 -15.36 2.60 11.70
CA THR A 71 -14.39 3.66 11.60
C THR A 71 -13.06 3.16 11.04
N TYR A 72 -12.32 4.07 10.43
CA TYR A 72 -10.97 3.80 9.92
C TYR A 72 -10.02 3.30 11.02
N HIS A 73 -10.07 3.91 12.19
CA HIS A 73 -9.19 3.59 13.31
C HIS A 73 -9.45 2.18 13.85
N GLU A 74 -10.72 1.79 14.03
CA GLU A 74 -11.09 0.43 14.44
C GLU A 74 -10.54 -0.63 13.47
N VAL A 75 -10.59 -0.36 12.16
CA VAL A 75 -10.06 -1.31 11.16
C VAL A 75 -8.53 -1.36 11.21
N ILE A 76 -7.83 -0.26 11.50
CA ILE A 76 -6.39 -0.27 11.72
C ILE A 76 -6.03 -1.12 12.93
N ASP A 77 -6.75 -0.95 14.04
CA ASP A 77 -6.50 -1.71 15.26
C ASP A 77 -6.70 -3.20 15.00
N GLU A 78 -7.78 -3.58 14.31
CA GLU A 78 -8.01 -4.97 13.93
C GLU A 78 -6.90 -5.52 13.02
N ILE A 79 -6.37 -4.71 12.08
CA ILE A 79 -5.20 -5.09 11.28
C ILE A 79 -3.99 -5.33 12.18
N TYR A 80 -3.71 -4.43 13.11
CA TYR A 80 -2.58 -4.54 14.02
C TYR A 80 -2.62 -5.83 14.86
N TYR A 81 -3.80 -6.18 15.40
CA TYR A 81 -3.94 -7.33 16.28
C TYR A 81 -4.14 -8.67 15.58
N LYS A 82 -4.77 -8.71 14.39
CA LYS A 82 -5.17 -9.96 13.73
C LYS A 82 -4.34 -10.35 12.52
N VAL A 83 -3.66 -9.41 11.87
CA VAL A 83 -2.95 -9.70 10.62
C VAL A 83 -1.53 -10.17 10.90
N SER A 84 -1.22 -11.39 10.48
CA SER A 84 0.11 -12.01 10.59
C SER A 84 0.74 -12.37 9.23
N HIS A 85 -0.04 -12.33 8.15
CA HIS A 85 0.43 -12.56 6.78
C HIS A 85 -0.47 -11.85 5.76
N LEU A 86 0.03 -11.69 4.53
CA LEU A 86 -0.66 -10.99 3.44
C LEU A 86 -1.03 -11.92 2.27
N GLU A 87 -0.95 -13.22 2.48
CA GLU A 87 -1.42 -14.21 1.51
C GLU A 87 -2.96 -14.25 1.45
N PRO A 88 -3.57 -14.53 0.30
CA PRO A 88 -5.04 -14.58 0.15
C PRO A 88 -5.71 -15.72 0.93
N TRP A 89 -4.96 -16.77 1.22
CA TRP A 89 -5.45 -17.95 1.93
C TRP A 89 -4.76 -18.05 3.28
N GLU A 90 -5.49 -18.52 4.28
CA GLU A 90 -4.91 -18.95 5.55
C GLU A 90 -3.93 -20.10 5.31
N LYS A 91 -2.77 -20.04 5.98
CA LYS A 91 -1.71 -21.04 5.82
C LYS A 91 -2.24 -22.43 6.15
N GLY A 92 -1.98 -23.40 5.27
CA GLY A 92 -2.45 -24.78 5.44
C GLY A 92 -3.93 -25.02 5.08
N SER A 93 -4.72 -23.98 4.81
CA SER A 93 -6.16 -24.11 4.55
C SER A 93 -6.53 -24.51 3.12
N ARG A 94 -5.54 -24.58 2.23
CA ARG A 94 -5.71 -24.86 0.78
C ARG A 94 -6.24 -26.25 0.46
N LYS A 95 -6.33 -27.15 1.46
CA LYS A 95 -6.83 -28.53 1.32
C LYS A 95 -8.25 -28.70 1.84
N THR A 96 -8.77 -27.73 2.60
CA THR A 96 -10.06 -27.85 3.30
C THR A 96 -11.25 -27.73 2.35
N ALA A 97 -11.09 -27.07 1.19
CA ALA A 97 -12.19 -26.78 0.27
C ALA A 97 -12.57 -27.93 -0.68
N GLY A 98 -12.02 -29.14 -0.52
CA GLY A 98 -12.44 -30.35 -1.26
C GLY A 98 -12.25 -30.33 -2.79
N GLN A 99 -11.78 -29.21 -3.36
CA GLN A 99 -11.64 -28.96 -4.79
C GLN A 99 -10.16 -28.70 -5.12
N THR A 100 -9.32 -29.72 -4.94
CA THR A 100 -7.96 -29.70 -5.52
C THR A 100 -7.99 -30.49 -6.82
N GLY A 101 -8.50 -29.86 -7.88
CA GLY A 101 -8.36 -30.40 -9.24
C GLY A 101 -6.90 -30.36 -9.70
N MET A 102 -6.58 -31.13 -10.74
CA MET A 102 -5.24 -31.29 -11.35
C MET A 102 -4.53 -29.98 -11.74
N CYS A 103 -5.25 -28.85 -11.75
CA CYS A 103 -4.74 -27.51 -12.11
C CYS A 103 -4.48 -26.58 -10.90
N GLY A 104 -4.69 -27.03 -9.66
CA GLY A 104 -4.61 -26.21 -8.45
C GLY A 104 -3.23 -25.63 -8.11
N GLY A 105 -2.16 -26.07 -8.80
CA GLY A 105 -0.78 -25.66 -8.57
C GLY A 105 -0.28 -24.46 -9.37
N VAL A 106 -0.91 -24.10 -10.51
CA VAL A 106 -0.25 -23.24 -11.51
C VAL A 106 -0.55 -21.75 -11.37
N ARG A 107 -1.55 -21.36 -10.58
CA ARG A 107 -1.77 -19.97 -10.15
C ARG A 107 -2.33 -20.05 -8.75
N GLY A 108 -1.58 -19.59 -7.73
CA GLY A 108 -1.82 -19.85 -6.30
C GLY A 108 -3.20 -19.47 -5.71
N VAL A 109 -4.13 -19.00 -6.54
CA VAL A 109 -5.52 -18.66 -6.21
C VAL A 109 -6.52 -19.76 -6.60
N GLY A 110 -6.13 -20.75 -7.43
CA GLY A 110 -7.05 -21.78 -7.94
C GLY A 110 -7.39 -22.91 -6.96
N ALA A 111 -6.52 -23.19 -5.99
CA ALA A 111 -6.81 -24.11 -4.89
C ALA A 111 -7.51 -23.32 -3.78
N GLY A 112 -8.84 -23.47 -3.69
CA GLY A 112 -9.65 -22.80 -2.67
C GLY A 112 -9.20 -23.13 -1.23
N GLY A 113 -9.59 -22.29 -0.29
CA GLY A 113 -9.29 -22.45 1.14
C GLY A 113 -10.02 -21.41 1.96
N ILE A 114 -9.78 -21.39 3.27
CA ILE A 114 -10.26 -20.30 4.13
C ILE A 114 -9.54 -19.02 3.73
N VAL A 115 -10.31 -17.97 3.46
CA VAL A 115 -9.78 -16.66 3.10
C VAL A 115 -9.07 -16.03 4.29
N SER A 116 -7.99 -15.30 4.02
CA SER A 116 -7.20 -14.69 5.08
C SER A 116 -7.88 -13.48 5.72
N THR A 117 -7.54 -13.24 6.99
CA THR A 117 -7.95 -12.04 7.72
C THR A 117 -7.53 -10.77 6.99
N ALA A 118 -6.32 -10.75 6.41
CA ALA A 118 -5.79 -9.63 5.64
C ALA A 118 -6.66 -9.27 4.43
N TYR A 119 -7.10 -10.26 3.64
CA TYR A 119 -7.94 -10.00 2.47
C TYR A 119 -9.37 -9.61 2.84
N CYS A 120 -9.92 -10.14 3.94
CA CYS A 120 -11.19 -9.66 4.50
C CYS A 120 -11.11 -8.18 4.91
N LEU A 121 -10.04 -7.79 5.62
CA LEU A 121 -9.80 -6.41 6.06
C LEU A 121 -9.54 -5.47 4.88
N LEU A 122 -8.80 -5.93 3.86
CA LEU A 122 -8.59 -5.18 2.62
C LEU A 122 -9.92 -4.82 1.95
N TYR A 123 -10.81 -5.80 1.79
CA TYR A 123 -12.13 -5.56 1.22
C TYR A 123 -13.00 -4.69 2.14
N LYS A 124 -12.86 -4.82 3.46
CA LYS A 124 -13.55 -3.93 4.41
C LYS A 124 -13.13 -2.47 4.21
N LEU A 125 -11.83 -2.17 4.11
CA LEU A 125 -11.32 -0.83 3.81
C LEU A 125 -11.92 -0.27 2.50
N PHE A 126 -12.09 -1.13 1.50
CA PHE A 126 -12.75 -0.78 0.23
C PHE A 126 -14.21 -0.40 0.39
N THR A 127 -14.98 -1.17 1.17
CA THR A 127 -16.39 -0.84 1.43
C THR A 127 -16.57 0.47 2.20
N LEU A 128 -15.59 0.87 3.01
CA LEU A 128 -15.59 2.14 3.75
C LEU A 128 -15.20 3.35 2.90
N ARG A 129 -14.71 3.15 1.66
CA ARG A 129 -14.29 4.21 0.73
C ARG A 129 -13.32 5.20 1.35
N LEU A 130 -12.09 4.73 1.62
CA LEU A 130 -11.05 5.55 2.24
C LEU A 130 -10.79 6.86 1.48
N THR A 131 -10.58 7.91 2.26
CA THR A 131 -10.10 9.20 1.74
C THR A 131 -8.60 9.17 1.48
N ARG A 132 -8.11 10.12 0.68
CA ARG A 132 -6.68 10.30 0.42
C ARG A 132 -5.85 10.46 1.70
N LYS A 133 -6.39 11.16 2.70
CA LYS A 133 -5.71 11.36 3.99
C LYS A 133 -5.60 10.07 4.79
N GLN A 134 -6.69 9.29 4.86
CA GLN A 134 -6.70 7.99 5.53
C GLN A 134 -5.73 7.03 4.85
N LEU A 135 -5.74 6.97 3.52
CA LEU A 135 -4.80 6.16 2.78
C LEU A 135 -3.33 6.58 3.03
N ASN A 136 -3.06 7.89 3.06
CA ASN A 136 -1.71 8.38 3.39
C ASN A 136 -1.30 8.04 4.83
N GLY A 137 -2.24 8.01 5.76
CA GLY A 137 -2.01 7.52 7.12
C GLY A 137 -1.70 6.02 7.16
N LEU A 138 -2.39 5.24 6.32
CA LEU A 138 -2.23 3.78 6.25
C LEU A 138 -0.84 3.38 5.72
N ILE A 139 -0.38 4.01 4.63
CA ILE A 139 0.93 3.70 4.00
C ILE A 139 2.13 4.20 4.82
N ASN A 140 1.95 5.24 5.64
CA ASN A 140 3.01 5.81 6.47
C ASN A 140 2.88 5.39 7.95
N HIS A 141 2.06 4.37 8.25
CA HIS A 141 1.80 3.96 9.62
C HIS A 141 3.07 3.38 10.28
N PRO A 142 3.51 3.89 11.44
CA PRO A 142 4.74 3.44 12.08
C PRO A 142 4.62 2.07 12.74
N ASP A 143 3.44 1.72 13.26
CA ASP A 143 3.32 0.63 14.24
C ASP A 143 3.40 -0.78 13.65
N SER A 144 3.01 -0.98 12.38
CA SER A 144 3.04 -2.32 11.77
C SER A 144 3.34 -2.30 10.27
N PRO A 145 4.23 -3.18 9.79
CA PRO A 145 4.47 -3.35 8.36
C PRO A 145 3.24 -3.89 7.61
N TYR A 146 2.37 -4.65 8.27
CA TYR A 146 1.16 -5.20 7.65
C TYR A 146 0.13 -4.12 7.32
N ILE A 147 0.02 -3.10 8.17
CA ILE A 147 -0.83 -1.92 7.93
C ILE A 147 -0.36 -1.20 6.66
N ARG A 148 0.95 -0.93 6.57
CA ARG A 148 1.55 -0.28 5.40
C ARG A 148 1.37 -1.10 4.14
N ALA A 149 1.62 -2.40 4.22
CA ALA A 149 1.49 -3.30 3.09
C ALA A 149 0.04 -3.40 2.57
N LEU A 150 -0.95 -3.46 3.47
CA LEU A 150 -2.36 -3.38 3.07
C LEU A 150 -2.69 -2.04 2.40
N GLY A 151 -2.09 -0.94 2.85
CA GLY A 151 -2.20 0.35 2.17
C GLY A 151 -1.65 0.31 0.73
N PHE A 152 -0.51 -0.32 0.51
CA PHE A 152 0.02 -0.51 -0.85
C PHE A 152 -0.87 -1.45 -1.69
N MET A 153 -1.41 -2.51 -1.10
CA MET A 153 -2.34 -3.41 -1.79
C MET A 153 -3.67 -2.72 -2.14
N TYR A 154 -4.12 -1.77 -1.32
CA TYR A 154 -5.33 -0.98 -1.57
C TYR A 154 -5.15 0.02 -2.72
N ILE A 155 -3.95 0.57 -2.89
CA ILE A 155 -3.61 1.50 -3.99
C ILE A 155 -3.53 0.77 -5.32
N ARG A 156 -3.06 -0.47 -5.29
CA ARG A 156 -2.87 -1.29 -6.49
C ARG A 156 -4.18 -1.56 -7.20
#